data_AF-A0A7W6SKL8-F1
#
_entry.id   AF-A0A7W6SKL8-F1
#
_cell.length_a   1.000
_cell.length_b   1.000
_cell.length_c   1.000
_cell.angle_alpha   90.00
_cell.angle_beta   90.00
_cell.angle_gamma   90.00
#
_symmetry.space_group_name_H-M   'P 1'
#
loop_
_entity.id
_entity.type
_entity.pdbx_description
1 polymer ?
#
loop_
_entity_poly.entity_id
_entity_poly.type
_entity_poly.pdbx_seq_one_letter_code
_entity_poly.pdbx_strand_id
1 'polypeptide(L)' 'MIGAVWSKRSEEGRDYLSLKLDDPSFNAPIYANLLDDEGGEGYTLLWSRPRKTGE' A
#
# COMPACT_ATOMS: atom_id res chain seq x y z
N MET A 1 3.50 3.45 -15.61
CA MET A 1 2.62 3.07 -14.49
C MET A 1 1.57 2.04 -14.91
N ILE A 2 1.78 0.78 -14.56
CA ILE A 2 0.69 -0.20 -14.43
C ILE A 2 0.69 -0.59 -12.95
N GLY A 3 -0.18 0.02 -12.17
CA GLY A 3 -0.45 -0.38 -10.79
C GLY A 3 -1.70 -1.25 -10.72
N ALA A 4 -1.85 -1.98 -9.62
CA ALA A 4 -3.08 -2.71 -9.32
C ALA A 4 -3.56 -2.33 -7.92
N VAL A 5 -4.88 -2.29 -7.76
CA VAL A 5 -5.55 -1.97 -6.50
C VAL A 5 -6.62 -3.02 -6.22
N TRP A 6 -6.72 -3.43 -4.96
CA TRP A 6 -7.71 -4.39 -4.49
C TRP A 6 -8.36 -3.86 -3.21
N SER A 7 -9.69 -3.79 -3.18
CA SER A 7 -10.43 -3.50 -1.95
C SER A 7 -10.37 -4.69 -1.01
N LYS A 8 -10.00 -4.44 0.25
CA LYS A 8 -9.92 -5.43 1.31
C LYS A 8 -10.60 -4.92 2.57
N ARG A 9 -11.01 -5.87 3.40
CA ARG A 9 -11.55 -5.60 4.72
C ARG A 9 -10.62 -6.23 5.75
N SER A 10 -10.25 -5.46 6.77
CA SER A 10 -9.44 -5.93 7.89
C SER A 10 -10.26 -6.86 8.78
N GLU A 11 -9.59 -7.67 9.59
CA GLU A 11 -10.24 -8.53 10.59
C GLU A 11 -11.03 -7.72 11.62
N GLU A 12 -10.59 -6.50 11.89
CA GLU A 12 -11.27 -5.52 12.74
C GLU A 12 -12.46 -4.81 12.04
N GLY A 13 -12.82 -5.24 10.82
CA GLY A 13 -13.97 -4.72 10.07
C GLY A 13 -13.73 -3.40 9.32
N ARG A 14 -12.53 -2.82 9.42
CA ARG A 14 -12.14 -1.60 8.69
C ARG A 14 -11.83 -1.89 7.22
N ASP A 15 -12.39 -1.09 6.31
CA ASP A 15 -12.09 -1.18 4.87
C ASP A 15 -10.77 -0.48 4.53
N TYR A 16 -10.00 -1.08 3.62
CA TYR A 16 -8.73 -0.53 3.12
C TYR A 16 -8.48 -0.95 1.68
N LEU A 17 -7.65 -0.20 0.96
CA LEU A 17 -7.20 -0.59 -0.37
C LEU A 17 -5.79 -1.15 -0.27
N SER A 18 -5.56 -2.33 -0.84
CA SER A 18 -4.21 -2.86 -1.03
C SER A 18 -3.73 -2.48 -2.42
N LEU A 19 -2.50 -1.97 -2.54
CA LEU A 19 -1.91 -1.45 -3.77
C LEU A 19 -0.61 -2.15 -4.08
N LYS A 20 -0.40 -2.41 -5.37
CA LYS A 20 0.90 -2.75 -5.95
C LYS A 20 1.30 -1.63 -6.92
N LEU A 21 2.38 -0.93 -6.61
CA LEU A 21 2.99 0.07 -7.47
C LEU A 21 4.17 -0.58 -8.19
N ASP A 22 3.96 -0.92 -9.46
CA ASP A 22 4.94 -1.57 -10.34
C ASP A 22 5.30 -0.57 -11.44
N ASP A 23 6.22 0.33 -11.12
CA ASP A 23 6.74 1.29 -12.08
C ASP A 23 8.26 1.09 -12.25
N PRO A 24 8.80 1.11 -13.48
CA PRO A 24 10.23 0.95 -13.73
C PRO A 24 11.12 1.98 -13.02
N SER A 25 10.55 3.11 -12.57
CA SER A 25 11.27 4.13 -11.80
C SER A 25 11.60 3.67 -10.38
N PHE A 26 10.99 2.58 -9.88
CA PHE A 26 11.30 1.99 -8.59
C PHE A 26 12.29 0.84 -8.74
N ASN A 27 13.21 0.71 -7.78
CA ASN A 27 14.15 -0.42 -7.74
C ASN A 27 13.48 -1.79 -7.56
N ALA A 28 12.26 -1.81 -7.02
CA ALA A 28 11.44 -3.00 -6.85
C ALA A 28 9.96 -2.59 -6.74
N PRO A 29 9.00 -3.49 -7.01
CA PRO A 29 7.59 -3.22 -6.81
C PRO A 29 7.29 -2.86 -5.35
N ILE A 30 6.47 -1.83 -5.15
CA ILE A 30 6.06 -1.39 -3.81
C ILE A 30 4.67 -1.94 -3.51
N TYR A 31 4.54 -2.60 -2.36
CA TYR A 31 3.26 -3.03 -1.83
C TYR A 31 2.87 -2.08 -0.70
N ALA A 32 1.67 -1.52 -0.79
CA ALA A 32 1.16 -0.55 0.17
C ALA A 32 -0.30 -0.83 0.51
N ASN A 33 -0.75 -0.34 1.66
CA ASN A 33 -2.16 -0.31 2.04
C ASN A 33 -2.58 1.14 2.26
N LEU A 34 -3.65 1.55 1.60
CA LEU A 34 -4.28 2.86 1.75
C LEU A 34 -5.45 2.71 2.73
N LEU A 35 -5.39 3.47 3.81
CA LEU A 35 -6.39 3.54 4.87
C LEU A 35 -7.05 4.91 4.83
N ASP A 36 -8.35 4.96 5.04
CA ASP A 36 -9.07 6.21 5.25
C ASP A 36 -8.69 6.77 6.63
N ASP A 37 -8.40 8.06 6.71
CA ASP A 37 -8.21 8.73 7.99
C ASP A 37 -9.57 8.94 8.68
N GLU A 38 -9.63 8.83 10.02
CA GLU A 38 -10.89 8.75 10.80
C GLU A 38 -11.75 10.04 10.76
N GLY A 39 -11.38 11.04 9.95
CA GLY A 39 -12.16 12.24 9.62
C GLY A 39 -12.54 12.40 8.13
N GLY A 40 -12.18 11.47 7.24
CA GLY A 40 -12.46 11.55 5.80
C GLY A 40 -11.72 12.67 5.06
N GLU A 41 -10.77 13.32 5.74
CA GLU A 41 -10.00 14.46 5.24
C GLU A 41 -8.68 14.04 4.56
N GLY A 42 -8.38 12.74 4.54
CA GLY A 42 -7.23 12.21 3.83
C GLY A 42 -7.14 10.68 3.85
N TYR A 43 -6.08 10.21 3.21
CA TYR A 43 -5.72 8.79 3.21
C TYR A 43 -4.30 8.62 3.73
N THR A 44 -4.12 7.62 4.59
CA THR A 44 -2.81 7.20 5.06
C THR A 44 -2.32 6.03 4.21
N LEU A 45 -1.15 6.18 3.60
CA LEU A 45 -0.50 5.12 2.83
C LEU A 45 0.57 4.43 3.69
N LEU A 46 0.29 3.20 4.13
CA LEU A 46 1.26 2.34 4.82
C LEU A 46 2.01 1.47 3.82
N TRP A 47 3.33 1.61 3.75
CA TRP A 47 4.21 0.66 3.07
C TRP A 47 5.35 0.22 3.98
N SER A 48 5.93 -0.94 3.67
CA SER A 48 7.20 -1.38 4.28
C SER A 48 8.29 -1.34 3.23
N ARG A 49 9.45 -0.76 3.58
CA ARG A 49 10.61 -0.84 2.70
C ARG A 49 11.17 -2.26 2.73
N PRO A 50 11.47 -2.89 1.57
CA PRO A 50 12.16 -4.16 1.57
C PRO A 50 13.49 -3.99 2.31
N ARG A 51 13.74 -4.84 3.32
CA ARG A 51 15.05 -4.91 3.97
C ARG A 51 16.05 -5.34 2.90
N LYS A 52 17.21 -4.68 2.84
CA LYS A 52 18.35 -5.22 2.10
C LYS A 52 18.72 -6.55 2.77
N THR A 53 18.40 -7.66 2.12
CA THR A 53 19.00 -8.94 2.48
C THR A 53 20.42 -8.91 1.93
N GLY A 54 21.41 -8.85 2.82
CA GLY A 54 22.82 -9.03 2.46
C GLY A 54 23.72 -7.92 3.00
N GLU A 55 24.31 -8.18 4.16
CA GLU A 55 25.77 -8.36 4.25
C GLU A 55 26.01 -9.85 4.52
#